data_AF-A0A975MZT7-F1
#
_entry.id   AF-A0A975MZT7-F1
#
_cell.length_a   1.000
_cell.length_b   1.000
_cell.length_c   1.000
_cell.angle_alpha   90.00
_cell.angle_beta   90.00
_cell.angle_gamma   90.00
#
_symmetry.space_group_name_H-M   'P 1'
#
loop_
_entity.id
_entity.type
_entity.pdbx_description
1 polymer ?
#
loop_
_entity_poly.entity_id
_entity_poly.type
_entity_poly.pdbx_seq_one_letter_code
_entity_poly.pdbx_strand_id
1 'polypeptide(L)'
;MCRASCEGGRRCTGKSSGAAAARQRQRVSRARRGLDAAYQAGDQDTIAAARAKYEDVTGNPAPHQGELHTTANHPDHADTATTSTTAAPAAPSAGSTDQRIRDAVRELAGTSGWAGLADVRKALGDVDPGEVTRVLRDMQRDDPNVHVAPESNRKVLTDEDHAAAVQVGGLDQHLICITPPRDDAAPDRLRAVGMRNATDAELEAARLIPTISSDFYDEIRAEQRRRQGK
;
A
#
# COMPACT_ATOMS: atom_id res chain seq x y z
N MET A 1 -59.84 20.08 -4.16
CA MET A 1 -59.86 21.49 -3.75
C MET A 1 -58.99 21.63 -2.52
N CYS A 2 -57.94 22.44 -2.59
CA CYS A 2 -57.32 23.26 -1.54
C CYS A 2 -55.96 23.72 -2.06
N ARG A 3 -55.95 24.95 -2.58
CA ARG A 3 -54.79 25.76 -2.96
C ARG A 3 -54.09 26.25 -1.69
N ALA A 4 -52.77 26.25 -1.69
CA ALA A 4 -51.99 27.28 -1.02
C ALA A 4 -50.64 27.42 -1.72
N SER A 5 -50.41 28.61 -2.25
CA SER A 5 -49.26 29.02 -3.03
C SER A 5 -48.02 29.18 -2.15
N CYS A 6 -46.89 28.64 -2.60
CA CYS A 6 -45.56 29.11 -2.24
C CYS A 6 -44.81 29.40 -3.54
N GLU A 7 -44.73 30.68 -3.88
CA GLU A 7 -43.79 31.23 -4.85
C GLU A 7 -42.35 30.88 -4.46
N GLY A 8 -41.53 30.46 -5.43
CA GLY A 8 -40.06 30.43 -5.28
C GLY A 8 -39.38 29.07 -5.14
N GLY A 9 -40.07 27.94 -5.37
CA GLY A 9 -39.44 26.62 -5.37
C GLY A 9 -38.60 26.36 -6.62
N ARG A 10 -37.34 26.82 -6.65
CA ARG A 10 -36.32 26.31 -7.60
C ARG A 10 -36.27 24.79 -7.48
N ARG A 11 -36.77 24.08 -8.50
CA ARG A 11 -36.58 22.64 -8.63
C ARG A 11 -35.08 22.36 -8.70
N CYS A 12 -34.53 21.74 -7.67
CA CYS A 12 -33.18 21.20 -7.68
C CYS A 12 -33.06 20.19 -8.84
N THR A 13 -32.38 20.60 -9.91
CA THR A 13 -32.03 19.74 -11.06
C THR A 13 -30.85 18.83 -10.69
N GLY A 14 -31.01 17.98 -9.67
CA GLY A 14 -29.98 17.02 -9.22
C GLY A 14 -29.70 15.86 -10.18
N LYS A 15 -30.20 15.89 -11.43
CA LYS A 15 -30.09 14.78 -12.40
C LYS A 15 -28.94 14.94 -13.40
N SER A 16 -28.39 16.14 -13.58
CA SER A 16 -27.40 16.40 -14.65
C SER A 16 -25.94 16.15 -14.24
N SER A 17 -25.60 16.32 -12.97
CA SER A 17 -24.21 16.19 -12.47
C SER A 17 -23.69 14.75 -12.54
N GLY A 18 -24.51 13.76 -12.19
CA GLY A 18 -24.14 12.34 -12.26
C GLY A 18 -23.97 11.83 -13.70
N ALA A 19 -24.82 12.30 -14.62
CA ALA A 19 -24.76 11.90 -16.02
C ALA A 19 -23.55 12.50 -16.76
N ALA A 20 -23.20 13.75 -16.46
CA ALA A 20 -22.00 14.39 -17.01
C ALA A 20 -20.71 13.69 -16.52
N ALA A 21 -20.63 13.40 -15.21
CA ALA A 21 -19.49 12.68 -14.64
C ALA A 21 -19.37 11.24 -15.19
N ALA A 22 -20.50 10.54 -15.40
CA ALA A 22 -20.50 9.21 -16.01
C ALA A 22 -20.03 9.23 -17.47
N ARG A 23 -20.47 10.23 -18.26
CA ARG A 23 -20.01 10.42 -19.65
C ARG A 23 -18.52 10.71 -19.71
N GLN A 24 -18.00 11.53 -18.79
CA GLN A 24 -16.57 11.83 -18.73
C GLN A 24 -15.75 10.57 -18.41
N ARG A 25 -16.17 9.75 -17.43
CA ARG A 25 -15.51 8.45 -17.14
C ARG A 25 -15.52 7.51 -18.34
N GLN A 26 -16.62 7.44 -19.08
CA GLN A 26 -16.71 6.63 -20.29
C GLN A 26 -15.76 7.12 -21.40
N ARG A 27 -15.60 8.43 -21.57
CA ARG A 27 -14.63 9.01 -22.53
C ARG A 27 -13.20 8.64 -22.16
N VAL A 28 -12.81 8.82 -20.90
CA VAL A 28 -11.48 8.45 -20.40
C VAL A 28 -11.20 6.96 -20.59
N SER A 29 -12.17 6.10 -20.24
CA SER A 29 -12.04 4.64 -20.43
C SER A 29 -11.89 4.23 -21.91
N ARG A 30 -12.59 4.90 -22.82
CA ARG A 30 -12.44 4.65 -24.27
C ARG A 30 -11.08 5.13 -24.79
N ALA A 31 -10.62 6.29 -24.36
CA ALA A 31 -9.31 6.82 -24.74
C ALA A 31 -8.18 5.91 -24.27
N ARG A 32 -8.24 5.40 -23.02
CA ARG A 32 -7.26 4.46 -22.49
C ARG A 32 -7.22 3.15 -23.26
N ARG A 33 -8.37 2.51 -23.52
CA ARG A 33 -8.43 1.29 -24.35
C ARG A 33 -7.92 1.49 -25.78
N GLY A 34 -8.14 2.67 -26.36
CA GLY A 34 -7.61 3.02 -27.68
C GLY A 34 -6.07 3.14 -27.67
N LEU A 35 -5.52 3.70 -26.60
CA LEU A 35 -4.06 3.79 -26.39
C LEU A 35 -3.44 2.40 -26.17
N ASP A 36 -4.09 1.54 -25.38
CA ASP A 36 -3.64 0.15 -25.16
C ASP A 36 -3.62 -0.63 -26.49
N ALA A 37 -4.69 -0.53 -27.28
CA ALA A 37 -4.77 -1.20 -28.58
C ALA A 37 -3.71 -0.69 -29.57
N ALA A 38 -3.42 0.63 -29.55
CA ALA A 38 -2.36 1.21 -30.38
C ALA A 38 -0.97 0.69 -29.99
N TYR A 39 -0.70 0.55 -28.70
CA TYR A 39 0.54 -0.05 -28.22
C TYR A 39 0.68 -1.52 -28.59
N GLN A 40 -0.41 -2.28 -28.55
CA GLN A 40 -0.42 -3.68 -28.99
C GLN A 40 -0.23 -3.83 -30.51
N ALA A 41 -0.70 -2.87 -31.30
CA ALA A 41 -0.51 -2.86 -32.76
C ALA A 41 0.91 -2.48 -33.19
N GLY A 42 1.68 -1.78 -32.34
CA GLY A 42 3.08 -1.42 -32.57
C GLY A 42 3.33 -0.32 -33.61
N ASP A 43 2.28 0.19 -34.26
CA ASP A 43 2.37 1.29 -35.23
C ASP A 43 2.52 2.64 -34.51
N GLN A 44 3.65 3.32 -34.75
CA GLN A 44 4.02 4.56 -34.09
C GLN A 44 3.06 5.72 -34.40
N ASP A 45 2.52 5.78 -35.61
CA ASP A 45 1.56 6.83 -36.00
C ASP A 45 0.23 6.65 -35.27
N THR A 46 -0.22 5.39 -35.16
CA THR A 46 -1.41 5.02 -34.40
C THR A 46 -1.24 5.28 -32.90
N ILE A 47 -0.05 5.03 -32.35
CA ILE A 47 0.31 5.35 -30.96
C ILE A 47 0.27 6.85 -30.72
N ALA A 48 0.90 7.65 -31.58
CA ALA A 48 0.92 9.11 -31.46
C ALA A 48 -0.49 9.71 -31.52
N ALA A 49 -1.33 9.24 -32.45
CA ALA A 49 -2.72 9.67 -32.56
C ALA A 49 -3.58 9.27 -31.33
N ALA A 50 -3.32 8.10 -30.74
CA ALA A 50 -4.00 7.65 -29.54
C ALA A 50 -3.58 8.43 -28.29
N ARG A 51 -2.28 8.78 -28.16
CA ARG A 51 -1.77 9.63 -27.07
C ARG A 51 -2.40 11.03 -27.10
N ALA A 52 -2.45 11.67 -28.26
CA ALA A 52 -3.08 12.98 -28.41
C ALA A 52 -4.57 12.97 -28.01
N LYS A 53 -5.30 11.88 -28.34
CA LYS A 53 -6.70 11.70 -27.92
C LYS A 53 -6.84 11.48 -26.41
N TYR A 54 -5.91 10.79 -25.79
CA TYR A 54 -5.89 10.59 -24.34
C TYR A 54 -5.64 11.92 -23.61
N GLU A 55 -4.69 12.71 -24.09
CA GLU A 55 -4.35 14.03 -23.55
C GLU A 55 -5.51 15.02 -23.69
N ASP A 56 -6.17 15.08 -24.85
CA ASP A 56 -7.37 15.91 -25.05
C ASP A 56 -8.51 15.56 -24.07
N VAL A 57 -8.71 14.27 -23.79
CA VAL A 57 -9.81 13.81 -22.93
C VAL A 57 -9.52 13.96 -21.44
N THR A 58 -8.25 13.83 -21.03
CA THR A 58 -7.84 13.78 -19.62
C THR A 58 -7.18 15.06 -19.12
N GLY A 59 -6.61 15.88 -20.01
CA GLY A 59 -5.76 17.01 -19.65
C GLY A 59 -4.39 16.62 -19.10
N ASN A 60 -4.08 15.32 -19.05
CA ASN A 60 -2.85 14.77 -18.48
C ASN A 60 -2.02 14.09 -19.57
N PRO A 61 -0.68 14.10 -19.48
CA PRO A 61 0.19 13.41 -20.43
C PRO A 61 -0.15 11.92 -20.51
N ALA A 62 -0.11 11.36 -21.73
CA ALA A 62 -0.42 9.95 -21.92
C ALA A 62 0.64 9.04 -21.27
N PRO A 63 0.22 8.00 -20.52
CA PRO A 63 1.12 7.06 -19.85
C PRO A 63 2.01 6.32 -20.85
N HIS A 64 3.21 5.94 -20.42
CA HIS A 64 4.15 5.18 -21.25
C HIS A 64 3.76 3.70 -21.31
N GLN A 65 4.23 2.98 -22.34
CA GLN A 65 3.85 1.59 -22.66
C GLN A 65 3.81 0.64 -21.44
N GLY A 66 4.70 0.83 -20.45
CA GLY A 66 4.78 -0.03 -19.26
C GLY A 66 3.68 0.18 -18.21
N GLU A 67 2.95 1.30 -18.22
CA GLU A 67 2.03 1.68 -17.14
C GLU A 67 0.58 1.23 -17.36
N LEU A 68 0.25 0.82 -18.59
CA LEU A 68 -1.12 0.54 -19.01
C LEU A 68 -1.56 -0.92 -18.75
N HIS A 69 -0.62 -1.85 -18.60
CA HIS A 69 -0.87 -3.30 -18.56
C HIS A 69 -1.32 -3.87 -17.20
N THR A 70 -1.71 -3.06 -16.21
CA THR A 70 -2.01 -3.56 -14.85
C THR A 70 -3.45 -4.01 -14.61
N THR A 71 -4.26 -4.20 -15.64
CA THR A 71 -5.57 -4.87 -15.48
C THR A 71 -5.80 -5.90 -16.57
N ALA A 72 -5.87 -7.17 -16.16
CA ALA A 72 -6.14 -8.37 -16.98
C ALA A 72 -4.91 -9.01 -17.64
N ASN A 73 -4.18 -9.80 -16.86
CA ASN A 73 -3.58 -11.03 -17.38
C ASN A 73 -3.70 -12.12 -16.32
N HIS A 74 -4.77 -12.91 -16.42
CA HIS A 74 -4.81 -14.27 -15.92
C HIS A 74 -4.62 -15.15 -17.16
N PRO A 75 -3.42 -15.69 -17.44
CA PRO A 75 -3.30 -16.70 -18.46
C PRO A 75 -3.68 -18.05 -17.84
N ASP A 76 -4.84 -18.54 -18.28
CA ASP A 76 -5.17 -19.96 -18.31
C ASP A 76 -4.02 -20.71 -19.01
N HIS A 77 -3.30 -21.56 -18.28
CA HIS A 77 -2.29 -22.44 -18.85
C HIS A 77 -2.93 -23.79 -19.17
N ALA A 78 -3.36 -23.96 -20.43
CA ALA A 78 -3.60 -25.27 -21.02
C ALA A 78 -2.39 -25.68 -21.89
N ASP A 79 -1.57 -26.54 -21.30
CA ASP A 79 -0.88 -27.71 -21.88
C ASP A 79 -0.06 -27.56 -23.18
N THR A 80 1.28 -27.59 -23.08
CA THR A 80 2.13 -28.77 -23.40
C THR A 80 3.62 -28.40 -23.47
N ALA A 81 4.39 -29.08 -22.60
CA ALA A 81 5.80 -29.47 -22.66
C ALA A 81 6.81 -28.70 -23.55
N THR A 82 7.87 -28.18 -22.91
CA THR A 82 9.16 -28.90 -22.82
C THR A 82 10.01 -28.37 -21.67
N THR A 83 10.47 -29.33 -20.89
CA THR A 83 11.24 -29.31 -19.64
C THR A 83 12.59 -28.60 -19.70
N SER A 84 12.82 -27.69 -18.76
CA SER A 84 14.16 -27.35 -18.26
C SER A 84 14.31 -27.83 -16.83
N THR A 85 14.84 -29.05 -16.72
CA THR A 85 15.98 -29.45 -15.88
C THR A 85 16.27 -28.63 -14.61
N THR A 86 16.06 -29.35 -13.49
CA THR A 86 16.87 -29.37 -12.26
C THR A 86 16.81 -28.17 -11.33
N ALA A 87 15.98 -28.35 -10.30
CA ALA A 87 16.16 -27.78 -8.98
C ALA A 87 17.43 -28.35 -8.30
N ALA A 88 18.28 -27.46 -7.82
CA ALA A 88 19.24 -27.68 -6.72
C ALA A 88 19.62 -26.31 -6.14
N PRO A 89 19.92 -26.23 -4.83
CA PRO A 89 19.30 -25.29 -3.91
C PRO A 89 20.00 -23.92 -3.85
N ALA A 90 19.22 -22.86 -3.74
CA ALA A 90 19.73 -21.53 -3.46
C ALA A 90 20.32 -21.47 -2.04
N ALA A 91 21.65 -21.35 -1.97
CA ALA A 91 22.38 -20.89 -0.81
C ALA A 91 22.10 -19.38 -0.58
N PRO A 92 22.37 -18.83 0.63
CA PRO A 92 21.65 -17.70 1.19
C PRO A 92 22.09 -16.38 0.55
N SER A 93 21.28 -15.86 -0.37
CA SER A 93 21.38 -14.47 -0.80
C SER A 93 20.97 -13.57 0.37
N ALA A 94 21.62 -12.42 0.52
CA ALA A 94 21.19 -11.32 1.37
C ALA A 94 19.65 -11.22 1.37
N GLY A 95 19.04 -11.07 2.55
CA GLY A 95 17.60 -11.22 2.76
C GLY A 95 16.76 -10.57 1.67
N SER A 96 15.59 -11.15 1.38
CA SER A 96 14.65 -10.62 0.38
C SER A 96 14.49 -9.11 0.48
N THR A 97 14.23 -8.42 -0.62
CA THR A 97 14.01 -6.96 -0.63
C THR A 97 13.00 -6.52 0.43
N ASP A 98 11.96 -7.31 0.65
CA ASP A 98 10.99 -7.18 1.74
C ASP A 98 11.66 -7.20 3.14
N GLN A 99 12.54 -8.15 3.42
CA GLN A 99 13.29 -8.21 4.68
C GLN A 99 14.20 -6.99 4.85
N ARG A 100 14.87 -6.55 3.77
CA ARG A 100 15.73 -5.35 3.79
C ARG A 100 14.93 -4.08 4.05
N ILE A 101 13.72 -3.98 3.49
CA ILE A 101 12.77 -2.89 3.80
C ILE A 101 12.39 -2.94 5.29
N ARG A 102 12.03 -4.12 5.83
CA ARG A 102 11.70 -4.24 7.26
C ARG A 102 12.86 -3.82 8.16
N ASP A 103 14.08 -4.21 7.81
CA ASP A 103 15.29 -3.85 8.54
C ASP A 103 15.54 -2.33 8.49
N ALA A 104 15.48 -1.73 7.29
CA ALA A 104 15.64 -0.28 7.12
C ALA A 104 14.57 0.53 7.86
N VAL A 105 13.30 0.11 7.79
CA VAL A 105 12.22 0.80 8.53
C VAL A 105 12.44 0.69 10.03
N ARG A 106 12.87 -0.47 10.55
CA ARG A 106 13.16 -0.63 11.98
C ARG A 106 14.30 0.27 12.46
N GLU A 107 15.31 0.48 11.63
CA GLU A 107 16.42 1.39 11.96
C GLU A 107 15.99 2.86 11.90
N LEU A 108 15.20 3.25 10.89
CA LEU A 108 14.82 4.63 10.63
C LEU A 108 13.62 5.12 11.46
N ALA A 109 12.71 4.24 11.87
CA ALA A 109 11.45 4.61 12.53
C ALA A 109 11.64 5.27 13.91
N GLY A 110 12.81 5.11 14.53
CA GLY A 110 13.16 5.74 15.81
C GLY A 110 12.06 5.64 16.87
N THR A 111 11.82 6.72 17.60
CA THR A 111 10.78 6.77 18.65
C THR A 111 9.37 7.02 18.09
N SER A 112 9.25 7.57 16.87
CA SER A 112 7.94 7.89 16.28
C SER A 112 7.22 6.63 15.77
N GLY A 113 7.97 5.59 15.43
CA GLY A 113 7.45 4.40 14.76
C GLY A 113 7.24 4.58 13.26
N TRP A 114 7.56 5.76 12.71
CA TRP A 114 7.38 6.09 11.29
C TRP A 114 8.72 6.43 10.64
N ALA A 115 8.97 5.87 9.47
CA ALA A 115 10.13 6.16 8.64
C ALA A 115 9.71 6.85 7.34
N GLY A 116 10.53 7.79 6.86
CA GLY A 116 10.35 8.43 5.56
C GLY A 116 10.71 7.48 4.41
N LEU A 117 9.87 7.42 3.38
CA LEU A 117 10.11 6.54 2.23
C LEU A 117 11.34 6.97 1.41
N ALA A 118 11.68 8.26 1.37
CA ALA A 118 12.92 8.73 0.77
C ALA A 118 14.15 8.14 1.49
N ASP A 119 14.16 8.16 2.82
CA ASP A 119 15.25 7.61 3.62
C ASP A 119 15.35 6.09 3.51
N VAL A 120 14.20 5.40 3.48
CA VAL A 120 14.16 3.95 3.23
C VAL A 120 14.78 3.64 1.86
N ARG A 121 14.42 4.38 0.80
CA ARG A 121 15.02 4.17 -0.53
C ARG A 121 16.52 4.46 -0.56
N LYS A 122 16.99 5.48 0.16
CA LYS A 122 18.43 5.77 0.29
C LYS A 122 19.17 4.62 0.96
N ALA A 123 18.60 4.03 2.02
CA ALA A 123 19.17 2.89 2.71
C ALA A 123 19.23 1.64 1.82
N LEU A 124 18.31 1.50 0.87
CA LEU A 124 18.26 0.44 -0.15
C LEU A 124 18.86 0.89 -1.50
N GLY A 125 19.83 1.81 -1.51
CA GLY A 125 20.36 2.40 -2.74
C GLY A 125 20.97 1.42 -3.77
N ASP A 126 21.13 0.15 -3.41
CA ASP A 126 21.55 -0.95 -4.28
C ASP A 126 20.39 -1.70 -4.97
N VAL A 127 19.13 -1.40 -4.60
CA VAL A 127 17.93 -2.04 -5.14
C VAL A 127 17.22 -1.12 -6.14
N ASP A 128 16.65 -1.70 -7.19
CA ASP A 128 15.87 -0.95 -8.18
C ASP A 128 14.69 -0.21 -7.52
N PRO A 129 14.50 1.11 -7.78
CA PRO A 129 13.41 1.88 -7.19
C PRO A 129 12.01 1.35 -7.55
N GLY A 130 11.85 0.75 -8.73
CA GLY A 130 10.61 0.10 -9.17
C GLY A 130 10.33 -1.17 -8.40
N GLU A 131 11.37 -1.97 -8.13
CA GLU A 131 11.29 -3.14 -7.25
C GLU A 131 10.89 -2.74 -5.83
N VAL A 132 11.57 -1.76 -5.21
CA VAL A 132 11.21 -1.27 -3.87
C VAL A 132 9.75 -0.81 -3.82
N THR A 133 9.31 -0.06 -4.84
CA THR A 133 7.91 0.40 -4.95
C THR A 133 6.94 -0.77 -5.03
N ARG A 134 7.24 -1.77 -5.87
CA ARG A 134 6.41 -2.97 -6.02
C ARG A 134 6.32 -3.73 -4.70
N VAL A 135 7.45 -3.99 -4.05
CA VAL A 135 7.52 -4.75 -2.80
C VAL A 135 6.79 -4.02 -1.69
N LEU A 136 6.93 -2.69 -1.56
CA LEU A 136 6.17 -1.91 -0.58
C LEU A 136 4.65 -2.03 -0.77
N ARG A 137 4.18 -2.04 -2.02
CA ARG A 137 2.75 -2.23 -2.34
C ARG A 137 2.28 -3.65 -2.06
N ASP A 138 3.10 -4.64 -2.35
CA ASP A 138 2.82 -6.04 -2.04
C ASP A 138 2.75 -6.23 -0.51
N MET A 139 3.73 -5.72 0.24
CA MET A 139 3.74 -5.71 1.71
C MET A 139 2.49 -5.07 2.29
N GLN A 140 2.13 -3.87 1.83
CA GLN A 140 0.94 -3.16 2.33
C GLN A 140 -0.38 -3.89 2.02
N ARG A 141 -0.43 -4.65 0.92
CA ARG A 141 -1.62 -5.43 0.55
C ARG A 141 -1.71 -6.73 1.34
N ASP A 142 -0.59 -7.41 1.51
CA ASP A 142 -0.54 -8.79 1.99
C ASP A 142 -0.34 -8.86 3.52
N ASP A 143 0.25 -7.83 4.14
CA ASP A 143 0.51 -7.74 5.58
C ASP A 143 -0.31 -6.60 6.22
N PRO A 144 -1.28 -6.91 7.10
CA PRO A 144 -2.09 -5.89 7.77
C PRO A 144 -1.31 -5.02 8.77
N ASN A 145 -0.08 -5.40 9.14
CA ASN A 145 0.74 -4.65 10.09
C ASN A 145 1.60 -3.58 9.40
N VAL A 146 1.63 -3.56 8.07
CA VAL A 146 2.35 -2.57 7.27
C VAL A 146 1.40 -1.42 6.92
N HIS A 147 1.76 -0.23 7.39
CA HIS A 147 0.98 0.98 7.18
C HIS A 147 1.80 2.00 6.42
N VAL A 148 1.18 2.61 5.41
CA VAL A 148 1.73 3.74 4.68
C VAL A 148 0.78 4.92 4.83
N ALA A 149 1.35 6.10 5.00
CA ALA A 149 0.57 7.31 5.25
C ALA A 149 1.13 8.50 4.45
N PRO A 150 0.28 9.49 4.12
CA PRO A 150 0.77 10.76 3.63
C PRO A 150 1.43 11.53 4.77
N GLU A 151 2.47 12.30 4.46
CA GLU A 151 2.96 13.30 5.41
C GLU A 151 1.87 14.36 5.64
N SER A 152 1.55 14.61 6.91
CA SER A 152 0.52 15.59 7.31
C SER A 152 1.02 17.01 7.11
N ASN A 153 2.28 17.28 7.41
CA ASN A 153 2.92 18.57 7.16
C ASN A 153 3.52 18.63 5.75
N ARG A 154 2.65 18.75 4.74
CA ARG A 154 3.09 18.77 3.33
C ARG A 154 4.10 19.87 2.97
N LYS A 155 4.28 20.89 3.81
CA LYS A 155 5.26 21.97 3.56
C LYS A 155 6.71 21.53 3.79
N VAL A 156 6.93 20.40 4.47
CA VAL A 156 8.28 19.87 4.69
C VAL A 156 8.69 18.88 3.62
N LEU A 157 7.77 18.48 2.73
CA LEU A 157 8.08 17.55 1.65
C LEU A 157 9.00 18.22 0.63
N THR A 158 10.09 17.52 0.34
CA THR A 158 11.03 17.88 -0.71
C THR A 158 10.63 17.20 -2.02
N ASP A 159 11.24 17.64 -3.13
CA ASP A 159 11.07 16.95 -4.43
C ASP A 159 11.51 15.48 -4.37
N GLU A 160 12.48 15.18 -3.52
CA GLU A 160 12.95 13.82 -3.27
C GLU A 160 11.88 12.97 -2.57
N ASP A 161 11.17 13.54 -1.58
CA ASP A 161 10.06 12.84 -0.91
C ASP A 161 8.91 12.56 -1.87
N HIS A 162 8.61 13.51 -2.76
CA HIS A 162 7.63 13.32 -3.81
C HIS A 162 8.04 12.25 -4.82
N ALA A 163 9.31 12.23 -5.24
CA ALA A 163 9.84 11.20 -6.14
C ALA A 163 9.89 9.81 -5.49
N ALA A 164 10.10 9.75 -4.17
CA ALA A 164 10.14 8.52 -3.40
C ALA A 164 8.74 7.98 -3.02
N ALA A 165 7.70 8.79 -3.19
CA ALA A 165 6.36 8.46 -2.74
C ALA A 165 5.82 7.16 -3.38
N VAL A 166 5.01 6.44 -2.62
CA VAL A 166 4.28 5.27 -3.12
C VAL A 166 2.82 5.64 -3.29
N GLN A 167 2.27 5.40 -4.47
CA GLN A 167 0.88 5.72 -4.75
C GLN A 167 -0.05 4.58 -4.29
N VAL A 168 -0.95 4.92 -3.37
CA VAL A 168 -1.97 4.00 -2.83
C VAL A 168 -3.33 4.67 -2.94
N GLY A 169 -4.28 4.02 -3.62
CA GLY A 169 -5.62 4.61 -3.85
C GLY A 169 -5.59 5.94 -4.59
N GLY A 170 -4.55 6.22 -5.39
CA GLY A 170 -4.36 7.49 -6.10
C GLY A 170 -3.79 8.63 -5.25
N LEU A 171 -3.33 8.33 -4.02
CA LEU A 171 -2.69 9.30 -3.13
C LEU A 171 -1.24 8.92 -2.88
N ASP A 172 -0.37 9.92 -2.91
CA ASP A 172 1.05 9.77 -2.61
C ASP A 172 1.26 9.61 -1.09
N GLN A 173 1.83 8.47 -0.74
CA GLN A 173 2.23 8.13 0.63
C GLN A 173 3.73 8.41 0.76
N HIS A 174 4.11 8.96 1.91
CA HIS A 174 5.47 9.45 2.15
C HIS A 174 6.12 8.77 3.35
N LEU A 175 5.30 8.21 4.25
CA LEU A 175 5.73 7.57 5.49
C LEU A 175 5.33 6.10 5.49
N ILE A 176 6.14 5.27 6.14
CA ILE A 176 5.86 3.87 6.42
C ILE A 176 6.04 3.58 7.91
N CYS A 177 5.15 2.77 8.47
CA CYS A 177 5.25 2.17 9.79
C CYS A 177 5.01 0.68 9.65
N ILE A 178 5.81 -0.13 10.36
CA ILE A 178 5.59 -1.57 10.47
C ILE A 178 5.35 -1.86 11.94
N THR A 179 4.10 -2.20 12.25
CA THR A 179 3.74 -2.64 13.60
C THR A 179 4.15 -4.10 13.80
N PRO A 180 4.50 -4.50 15.03
CA PRO A 180 4.75 -5.92 15.31
C PRO A 180 3.48 -6.73 15.02
N PRO A 181 3.62 -7.95 14.48
CA PRO A 181 2.47 -8.79 14.16
C PRO A 181 1.65 -9.08 15.41
N ARG A 182 0.33 -8.97 15.25
CA ARG A 182 -0.62 -9.30 16.30
C ARG A 182 -0.61 -10.81 16.57
N ASP A 183 -0.22 -11.21 17.77
CA ASP A 183 -0.24 -12.60 18.22
C ASP A 183 -1.43 -12.84 19.15
N ASP A 184 -2.61 -13.10 18.57
CA ASP A 184 -3.84 -13.29 19.32
C ASP A 184 -3.80 -14.46 20.32
N ALA A 185 -2.89 -15.42 20.12
CA ALA A 185 -2.69 -16.56 21.02
C ALA A 185 -1.72 -16.26 22.16
N ALA A 186 -1.01 -15.12 22.15
CA ALA A 186 -0.04 -14.77 23.18
C ALA A 186 -0.61 -14.76 24.60
N PRO A 187 -1.83 -14.24 24.88
CA PRO A 187 -2.41 -14.27 26.22
C PRO A 187 -2.62 -15.70 26.74
N ASP A 188 -3.06 -16.62 25.89
CA ASP A 188 -3.30 -18.01 26.28
C ASP A 188 -1.99 -18.75 26.55
N ARG A 189 -0.96 -18.51 25.74
CA ARG A 189 0.38 -19.05 26.00
C ARG A 189 0.98 -18.48 27.28
N LEU A 190 0.81 -17.18 27.51
CA LEU A 190 1.26 -16.53 28.74
C LEU A 190 0.55 -17.11 29.98
N ARG A 191 -0.74 -17.41 29.89
CA ARG A 191 -1.48 -18.11 30.96
C ARG A 191 -0.96 -19.53 31.19
N ALA A 192 -0.62 -20.26 30.12
CA ALA A 192 -0.10 -21.62 30.21
C ALA A 192 1.31 -21.67 30.84
N VAL A 193 2.20 -20.73 30.46
CA VAL A 193 3.57 -20.63 31.01
C VAL A 193 3.57 -20.05 32.43
N GLY A 194 2.65 -19.12 32.70
CA GLY A 194 2.59 -18.31 33.91
C GLY A 194 3.50 -17.08 33.85
N MET A 195 3.02 -15.94 34.37
CA MET A 195 3.66 -14.62 34.22
C MET A 195 5.10 -14.53 34.71
N ARG A 196 5.44 -15.25 35.77
CA ARG A 196 6.81 -15.22 36.34
C ARG A 196 7.83 -15.96 35.48
N ASN A 197 7.38 -16.93 34.68
CA ASN A 197 8.24 -17.80 33.86
C ASN A 197 8.32 -17.32 32.41
N ALA A 198 7.35 -16.52 31.96
CA ALA A 198 7.32 -15.99 30.62
C ALA A 198 8.49 -15.05 30.33
N THR A 199 8.92 -15.03 29.09
CA THR A 199 9.94 -14.10 28.59
C THR A 199 9.38 -12.68 28.47
N ASP A 200 10.26 -11.67 28.43
CA ASP A 200 9.82 -10.27 28.24
C ASP A 200 9.10 -10.08 26.90
N ALA A 201 9.52 -10.82 25.87
CA ALA A 201 8.87 -10.82 24.57
C ALA A 201 7.44 -11.39 24.63
N GLU A 202 7.20 -12.47 25.39
CA GLU A 202 5.87 -13.04 25.59
C GLU A 202 4.96 -12.11 26.40
N LEU A 203 5.51 -11.44 27.43
CA LEU A 203 4.81 -10.43 28.20
C LEU A 203 4.40 -9.25 27.30
N GLU A 204 5.29 -8.78 26.44
CA GLU A 204 5.00 -7.67 25.52
C GLU A 204 4.01 -8.07 24.43
N ALA A 205 4.15 -9.26 23.83
CA ALA A 205 3.22 -9.77 22.83
C ALA A 205 1.79 -9.87 23.39
N ALA A 206 1.63 -10.39 24.61
CA ALA A 206 0.33 -10.47 25.26
C ALA A 206 -0.25 -9.08 25.58
N ARG A 207 0.59 -8.13 26.00
CA ARG A 207 0.17 -6.75 26.34
C ARG A 207 -0.39 -5.98 25.13
N LEU A 208 0.11 -6.27 23.92
CA LEU A 208 -0.33 -5.61 22.69
C LEU A 208 -1.72 -6.07 22.22
N ILE A 209 -2.31 -7.11 22.84
CA ILE A 209 -3.62 -7.62 22.46
C ILE A 209 -4.74 -6.77 23.08
N PRO A 210 -5.58 -6.10 22.28
CA PRO A 210 -6.59 -5.16 22.79
C PRO A 210 -7.76 -5.84 23.51
N THR A 211 -7.92 -7.16 23.37
CA THR A 211 -9.03 -7.93 23.95
C THR A 211 -8.73 -8.50 25.33
N ILE A 212 -7.52 -8.28 25.88
CA ILE A 212 -7.21 -8.75 27.24
C ILE A 212 -7.97 -7.93 28.28
N SER A 213 -8.28 -8.54 29.42
CA SER A 213 -8.89 -7.82 30.54
C SER A 213 -7.92 -6.79 31.12
N SER A 214 -8.47 -5.71 31.68
CA SER A 214 -7.68 -4.67 32.37
C SER A 214 -6.81 -5.27 33.48
N ASP A 215 -7.37 -6.19 34.28
CA ASP A 215 -6.63 -6.83 35.37
C ASP A 215 -5.41 -7.61 34.84
N PHE A 216 -5.57 -8.34 33.73
CA PHE A 216 -4.48 -9.09 33.11
C PHE A 216 -3.41 -8.16 32.54
N TYR A 217 -3.81 -7.03 31.95
CA TYR A 217 -2.89 -5.98 31.51
C TYR A 217 -2.07 -5.41 32.68
N ASP A 218 -2.72 -5.13 33.81
CA ASP A 218 -2.07 -4.55 35.00
C ASP A 218 -1.08 -5.52 35.64
N GLU A 219 -1.43 -6.81 35.69
CA GLU A 219 -0.54 -7.88 36.14
C GLU A 219 0.71 -7.99 35.25
N ILE A 220 0.57 -7.97 33.92
CA ILE A 220 1.70 -7.94 32.98
C ILE A 220 2.60 -6.74 33.25
N ARG A 221 2.00 -5.54 33.41
CA ARG A 221 2.75 -4.31 33.70
C ARG A 221 3.47 -4.36 35.04
N ALA A 222 2.87 -4.97 36.06
CA ALA A 222 3.48 -5.13 37.37
C ALA A 222 4.73 -6.04 37.28
N GLU A 223 4.64 -7.14 36.52
CA GLU A 223 5.77 -8.05 36.33
C GLU A 223 6.90 -7.40 35.52
N GLN A 224 6.60 -6.69 34.43
CA GLN A 224 7.61 -5.95 33.67
C GLN A 224 8.34 -4.91 34.53
N ARG A 225 7.62 -4.14 35.36
CA ARG A 225 8.23 -3.19 36.30
C ARG A 225 9.10 -3.87 37.34
N ARG A 226 8.69 -5.03 37.86
CA ARG A 226 9.49 -5.83 38.81
C ARG A 226 10.83 -6.25 38.21
N ARG A 227 10.85 -6.59 36.91
CA ARG A 227 12.07 -7.00 36.20
C ARG A 227 13.01 -5.82 35.94
N GLN A 228 12.48 -4.67 35.55
CA GLN A 228 13.28 -3.47 35.28
C GLN A 228 13.89 -2.84 36.54
N GLY A 229 13.29 -3.08 37.71
CA GLY A 229 13.78 -2.59 39.00
C GLY A 229 14.79 -3.50 39.71
N LYS A 230 15.26 -4.56 39.06
CA LYS A 230 16.22 -5.54 39.59
C LYS A 230 17.55 -5.43 38.85
#